data_AF-A0A3Q8WJS9-F1
#
_entry.id   AF-A0A3Q8WJS9-F1
#
_cell.length_a   1.000
_cell.length_b   1.000
_cell.length_c   1.000
_cell.angle_alpha   90.00
_cell.angle_beta   90.00
_cell.angle_gamma   90.00
#
_symmetry.space_group_name_H-M   'P 1'
#
loop_
_entity.id
_entity.type
_entity.pdbx_description
1 polymer ?
#
loop_
_entity_poly.entity_id
_entity_poly.type
_entity_poly.pdbx_seq_one_letter_code
_entity_poly.pdbx_strand_id
1 'polypeptide(L)'
;EPVVLTDTNLVYPALKWDLEYLQENIGNGDFSVYSASTHKFLYYDEKKMANFQNFKPRSNREEMKFQEFVEKLHDIQQRGGED
;
A
#
# COMPACT_ATOMS: atom_id res chain seq x y z
N GLU A 1 11.09 25.81 7.04
CA GLU A 1 11.52 25.16 5.77
C GLU A 1 11.66 23.66 6.02
N PRO A 2 11.36 22.79 5.04
CA PRO A 2 11.57 21.35 5.20
C PRO A 2 13.07 21.01 5.19
N VAL A 3 13.47 19.96 5.93
CA VAL A 3 14.86 19.49 6.02
C VAL A 3 14.91 17.96 5.98
N VAL A 4 15.97 17.40 5.39
CA VAL A 4 16.27 15.97 5.41
C VAL A 4 17.38 15.72 6.42
N LEU A 5 17.15 14.79 7.34
CA LEU A 5 18.12 14.36 8.34
C LEU A 5 18.72 13.02 7.91
N THR A 6 20.02 12.99 7.61
CA THR A 6 20.66 11.86 6.91
C THR A 6 21.24 10.76 7.81
N ASP A 7 21.39 11.02 9.11
CA ASP A 7 22.14 10.17 10.07
C ASP A 7 21.35 9.88 11.36
N THR A 8 20.01 9.98 11.30
CA THR A 8 19.14 9.84 12.48
C THR A 8 19.10 8.43 13.06
N ASN A 9 19.36 7.40 12.26
CA ASN A 9 19.11 5.99 12.59
C ASN A 9 17.68 5.70 13.09
N LEU A 10 16.71 6.58 12.79
CA LEU A 10 15.32 6.47 13.29
C LEU A 10 14.66 5.12 12.96
N VAL A 11 14.99 4.56 11.80
CA VAL A 11 14.45 3.29 11.29
C VAL A 11 15.53 2.21 11.16
N TYR A 12 16.67 2.33 11.86
CA TYR A 12 17.81 1.42 11.71
C TYR A 12 17.43 -0.07 11.84
N PRO A 13 16.63 -0.51 12.83
CA PRO A 13 16.23 -1.93 12.93
C PRO A 13 15.32 -2.41 11.79
N ALA A 14 14.64 -1.50 11.08
CA ALA A 14 13.73 -1.79 9.97
C ALA A 14 14.46 -1.82 8.61
N LEU A 15 15.75 -1.47 8.55
CA LEU A 15 16.51 -1.51 7.29
C LEU A 15 16.68 -2.94 6.72
N LYS A 16 16.40 -3.96 7.52
CA LYS A 16 16.37 -5.38 7.10
C LYS A 16 15.00 -5.83 6.55
N TRP A 17 13.99 -4.97 6.55
CA TRP A 17 12.65 -5.36 6.11
C TRP A 17 12.59 -5.46 4.59
N ASP A 18 12.34 -6.66 4.11
CA ASP A 18 11.93 -6.98 2.74
C ASP A 18 10.60 -7.74 2.76
N LEU A 19 10.08 -8.15 1.59
CA LEU A 19 8.78 -8.83 1.51
C LEU A 19 8.78 -10.17 2.26
N GLU A 20 9.87 -10.92 2.19
CA GLU A 20 10.02 -12.23 2.85
C GLU A 20 10.01 -12.07 4.36
N TYR A 21 10.88 -11.20 4.90
CA TYR A 21 10.95 -10.91 6.31
C TYR A 21 9.61 -10.42 6.86
N LEU A 22 8.93 -9.51 6.14
CA LEU A 22 7.64 -8.99 6.59
C LEU A 22 6.55 -10.06 6.56
N GLN A 23 6.49 -10.87 5.50
CA GLN A 23 5.50 -11.95 5.40
C GLN A 23 5.64 -12.96 6.55
N GLU A 24 6.86 -13.27 6.97
CA GLU A 24 7.12 -14.18 8.09
C GLU A 24 6.84 -13.58 9.47
N ASN A 25 7.06 -12.27 9.64
CA ASN A 25 7.17 -11.67 10.98
C ASN A 25 6.08 -10.64 11.33
N ILE A 26 5.33 -10.10 10.37
CA ILE A 26 4.38 -8.98 10.60
C ILE A 26 3.05 -9.43 11.23
N GLY A 27 2.79 -10.75 11.25
CA GLY A 27 1.58 -11.35 11.80
C GLY A 27 0.43 -11.44 10.80
N ASN A 28 -0.71 -11.95 11.28
CA ASN A 28 -1.86 -12.32 10.43
C ASN A 28 -3.02 -11.30 10.49
N GLY A 29 -2.69 -10.02 10.72
CA GLY A 29 -3.67 -8.93 10.67
C GLY A 29 -4.12 -8.64 9.23
N ASP A 30 -5.25 -7.95 9.09
CA ASP A 30 -5.67 -7.39 7.80
C ASP A 30 -4.94 -6.07 7.57
N PHE A 31 -4.59 -5.81 6.31
CA PHE A 31 -3.92 -4.59 5.86
C PHE A 31 -4.77 -3.91 4.79
N SER A 32 -4.90 -2.59 4.91
CA SER A 32 -5.50 -1.75 3.86
C SER A 32 -4.56 -1.62 2.66
N VAL A 33 -4.91 -2.28 1.56
CA VAL A 33 -4.18 -2.23 0.29
C VAL A 33 -4.95 -1.37 -0.71
N TYR A 34 -4.25 -0.44 -1.37
CA TYR A 34 -4.83 0.43 -2.39
C TYR A 34 -4.46 -0.06 -3.79
N SER A 35 -5.44 -0.13 -4.69
CA SER A 35 -5.25 -0.47 -6.10
C SER A 35 -5.70 0.68 -7.00
N ALA A 36 -4.98 0.92 -8.09
CA ALA A 36 -5.30 1.94 -9.08
C ALA A 36 -4.74 1.53 -10.45
N SER A 37 -5.44 1.88 -11.53
CA SER A 37 -4.94 1.68 -12.92
C SER A 37 -3.93 2.75 -13.36
N THR A 38 -3.48 3.59 -12.42
CA THR A 38 -2.55 4.69 -12.66
C THR A 38 -1.56 4.79 -11.50
N HIS A 39 -0.36 5.32 -11.78
CA HIS A 39 0.67 5.57 -10.77
C HIS A 39 0.27 6.63 -9.72
N LYS A 40 -0.88 7.30 -9.88
CA LYS A 40 -1.39 8.32 -8.95
C LYS A 40 -2.42 7.71 -7.99
N PHE A 41 -2.02 7.54 -6.74
CA PHE A 41 -2.90 7.13 -5.64
C PHE A 41 -3.47 8.36 -4.94
N LEU A 42 -4.64 8.83 -5.39
CA LEU A 42 -5.33 9.96 -4.77
C LEU A 42 -6.13 9.48 -3.56
N TYR A 43 -5.65 9.82 -2.36
CA TYR A 43 -6.37 9.56 -1.12
C TYR A 43 -7.72 10.28 -1.07
N TYR A 44 -8.73 9.61 -0.50
CA TYR A 44 -10.04 10.17 -0.22
C TYR A 44 -10.56 9.68 1.15
N ASP A 45 -11.39 10.51 1.78
CA ASP A 45 -12.06 10.19 3.04
C ASP A 45 -13.40 9.55 2.74
N GLU A 46 -13.50 8.23 2.95
CA GLU A 46 -14.71 7.43 2.70
C GLU A 46 -15.95 8.00 3.41
N LYS A 47 -15.79 8.56 4.62
CA LYS A 47 -16.92 9.10 5.39
C LYS A 47 -17.51 10.36 4.75
N LYS A 48 -16.71 11.10 3.97
CA LYS A 48 -17.14 12.32 3.29
C LYS A 48 -17.74 12.04 1.91
N MET A 49 -17.57 10.84 1.35
CA MET A 49 -18.06 10.51 0.01
C MET A 49 -19.59 10.64 -0.12
N ALA A 50 -20.33 10.39 0.96
CA ALA A 50 -21.79 10.55 0.98
C ALA A 50 -22.25 11.97 0.61
N ASN A 51 -21.42 12.99 0.88
CA ASN A 51 -21.72 14.39 0.57
C ASN A 51 -21.47 14.74 -0.91
N PHE A 52 -20.76 13.89 -1.67
CA PHE A 52 -20.28 14.18 -3.02
C PHE A 52 -20.55 13.01 -3.98
N GLN A 53 -21.80 12.87 -4.40
CA GLN A 53 -22.27 11.77 -5.27
C GLN A 53 -21.56 11.70 -6.64
N ASN A 54 -21.00 12.82 -7.11
CA ASN A 54 -20.29 12.90 -8.39
C ASN A 54 -18.80 12.55 -8.28
N PHE A 55 -18.26 12.38 -7.07
CA PHE A 55 -16.88 11.97 -6.90
C PHE A 55 -16.73 10.48 -7.19
N LYS A 56 -15.86 10.14 -8.14
CA LYS A 56 -15.50 8.76 -8.47
C LYS A 56 -14.06 8.51 -8.03
N PRO A 57 -13.82 7.61 -7.05
CA PRO A 57 -12.48 7.23 -6.65
C PRO A 57 -11.62 6.78 -7.83
N ARG A 58 -10.34 7.14 -7.82
CA ARG A 58 -9.34 6.70 -8.81
C ARG A 58 -8.49 5.54 -8.32
N SER A 59 -8.58 5.25 -7.03
CA SER A 59 -8.02 4.08 -6.37
C SER A 59 -9.09 3.45 -5.50
N ASN A 60 -9.04 2.15 -5.28
CA ASN A 60 -9.92 1.44 -4.35
C ASN A 60 -9.10 0.93 -3.16
N ARG A 61 -9.74 0.77 -1.99
CA ARG A 61 -9.15 0.14 -0.80
C ARG A 61 -9.74 -1.26 -0.64
N GLU A 62 -8.88 -2.22 -0.36
CA GLU A 62 -9.21 -3.62 -0.06
C GLU A 62 -8.49 -4.03 1.23
N GLU A 63 -9.17 -4.77 2.10
CA GLU A 63 -8.52 -5.37 3.28
C GLU A 63 -8.09 -6.79 2.93
N MET A 64 -6.80 -7.11 3.13
CA MET A 64 -6.25 -8.45 2.86
C MET A 64 -5.10 -8.80 3.80
N LYS A 65 -4.76 -10.08 3.91
CA LYS A 65 -3.56 -10.53 4.62
C LYS A 65 -2.30 -10.08 3.88
N PHE A 66 -1.20 -9.92 4.61
CA PHE A 66 0.08 -9.55 4.00
C PHE A 66 0.54 -10.59 2.96
N GLN A 67 0.34 -11.88 3.22
CA GLN A 67 0.67 -12.94 2.25
C GLN A 67 -0.16 -12.81 0.97
N GLU A 68 -1.47 -12.54 1.07
CA GLU A 68 -2.35 -12.32 -0.10
C GLU A 68 -1.88 -11.11 -0.92
N PHE A 69 -1.41 -10.05 -0.26
CA PHE A 69 -0.81 -8.90 -0.92
C PHE A 69 0.46 -9.28 -1.70
N VAL A 70 1.38 -10.03 -1.10
CA VAL A 70 2.63 -10.47 -1.75
C VAL A 70 2.32 -11.36 -2.97
N GLU A 71 1.38 -12.29 -2.83
CA GLU A 71 0.91 -13.15 -3.93
C GLU A 71 0.33 -12.31 -5.09
N LYS A 72 -0.54 -11.34 -4.78
CA LYS A 72 -1.13 -10.42 -5.77
C LYS A 72 -0.08 -9.57 -6.47
N LEU A 73 0.93 -9.09 -5.74
CA LEU A 73 2.03 -8.32 -6.31
C LEU A 73 2.84 -9.15 -7.31
N HIS A 74 3.15 -10.41 -6.98
CA HIS A 74 3.87 -11.31 -7.88
C HIS A 74 3.06 -11.67 -9.13
N ASP A 75 1.75 -11.90 -8.97
CA ASP A 75 0.86 -12.18 -10.10
C ASP A 75 0.81 -11.00 -11.09
N ILE A 76 0.70 -9.75 -10.61
CA ILE A 76 0.73 -8.54 -11.45
C ILE A 76 2.09 -8.40 -12.18
N GLN A 77 3.20 -8.67 -11.49
CA GLN A 77 4.54 -8.63 -12.08
C GLN A 77 4.70 -9.66 -13.21
N GLN A 78 4.17 -10.88 -13.02
CA GLN A 78 4.22 -11.94 -14.03
C GLN A 78 3.35 -11.62 -15.25
N ARG A 79 2.22 -10.93 -15.05
CA ARG A 79 1.29 -10.52 -16.12
C ARG A 79 1.75 -9.28 -16.89
N GLY A 80 2.88 -8.66 -16.54
CA GLY A 80 3.43 -7.52 -17.26
C GLY A 80 2.73 -6.18 -16.99
N GLY A 81 1.91 -6.09 -15.93
CA GLY A 81 1.25 -4.84 -15.54
C GLY A 81 0.09 -4.38 -16.43
N GLU A 82 -0.48 -5.27 -17.25
CA GLU A 82 -1.68 -4.98 -18.04
C GLU A 82 -2.96 -5.35 -17.26
N ASP A 83 -3.59 -4.34 -16.65
CA ASP A 83 -5.02 -4.29 -16.26
C ASP A 83 -5.58 -2.88 -16.57
#